data_AF-A0A551X1V6-F1
#
_entry.id   AF-A0A551X1V6-F1
#
_cell.length_a   1.000
_cell.length_b   1.000
_cell.length_c   1.000
_cell.angle_alpha   90.00
_cell.angle_beta   90.00
_cell.angle_gamma   90.00
#
_symmetry.space_group_name_H-M   'P 1'
#
loop_
_entity.id
_entity.type
_entity.pdbx_description
1 polymer ?
#
loop_
_entity_poly.entity_id
_entity_poly.type
_entity_poly.pdbx_seq_one_letter_code
_entity_poly.pdbx_strand_id
1 'polypeptide(L)'
;NVNLDPKPPTSTAKASETNLLDTIPQVAETREYFQSRWQPPESLKHTLEYRLVLNQDGSLKQIIPLGQAAKIYLDRTNMPLLNQPFVSPLDISGNPQLRLVLGSDGTVRTFMEQ
;
A
#
# COMPACT_ATOMS: atom_id res chain seq x y z
N ASN A 1 12.92 -47.92 37.42
CA ASN A 1 12.99 -46.43 37.39
C ASN A 1 13.72 -45.98 36.14
N VAL A 2 13.02 -45.94 35.01
CA VAL A 2 12.28 -44.81 34.37
C VAL A 2 13.17 -43.92 33.49
N ASN A 3 13.41 -44.40 32.26
CA ASN A 3 13.70 -43.56 31.11
C ASN A 3 12.45 -43.56 30.22
N LEU A 4 11.66 -42.49 30.25
CA LEU A 4 10.75 -42.10 29.17
C LEU A 4 10.61 -40.58 29.22
N ASP A 5 11.40 -39.95 28.37
CA ASP A 5 11.35 -38.57 27.96
C ASP A 5 9.91 -38.14 27.64
N PRO A 6 9.39 -37.03 28.21
CA PRO A 6 8.24 -36.37 27.61
C PRO A 6 8.72 -35.63 26.36
N LYS A 7 8.29 -36.18 25.22
CA LYS A 7 8.10 -35.57 23.89
C LYS A 7 8.16 -34.03 23.88
N PRO A 8 8.90 -33.41 22.92
CA PRO A 8 9.01 -31.96 22.81
C PRO A 8 7.64 -31.29 22.62
N PRO A 9 7.44 -30.07 23.16
CA PRO A 9 6.19 -29.35 22.97
C PRO A 9 5.99 -29.03 21.48
N THR A 10 4.97 -29.63 20.90
CA THR A 10 4.34 -29.10 19.69
C THR A 10 3.59 -27.84 20.09
N SER A 11 4.15 -26.67 19.79
CA SER A 11 3.43 -25.65 19.03
C SER A 11 4.43 -24.62 18.57
N THR A 12 4.65 -24.61 17.26
CA THR A 12 5.41 -23.63 16.51
C THR A 12 4.69 -22.29 16.62
N ALA A 13 4.84 -21.58 17.73
CA ALA A 13 4.72 -20.14 17.72
C ALA A 13 5.93 -19.63 16.94
N LYS A 14 5.83 -19.70 15.61
CA LYS A 14 6.68 -18.94 14.71
C LYS A 14 6.34 -17.49 15.05
N ALA A 15 7.08 -16.93 16.00
CA ALA A 15 7.23 -15.52 16.18
C ALA A 15 7.67 -15.00 14.81
N SER A 16 6.66 -14.68 14.01
CA SER A 16 6.87 -13.96 12.79
C SER A 16 7.31 -12.62 13.33
N GLU A 17 8.59 -12.36 13.22
CA GLU A 17 9.18 -11.05 13.31
C GLU A 17 8.44 -10.22 12.25
N THR A 18 7.26 -9.73 12.64
CA THR A 18 6.43 -8.86 11.85
C THR A 18 7.27 -7.63 11.67
N ASN A 19 7.93 -7.56 10.51
CA ASN A 19 8.66 -6.40 10.07
C ASN A 19 7.72 -5.22 10.32
N LEU A 20 8.07 -4.32 11.24
CA LEU A 20 7.22 -3.16 11.60
C LEU A 20 6.97 -2.24 10.40
N LEU A 21 7.69 -2.46 9.29
CA LEU A 21 7.51 -1.80 8.00
C LEU A 21 6.61 -2.60 7.02
N ASP A 22 6.25 -3.83 7.36
CA ASP A 22 5.30 -4.73 6.67
C ASP A 22 3.89 -4.66 7.31
N THR A 23 3.71 -3.89 8.40
CA THR A 23 2.49 -3.92 9.23
C THR A 23 1.59 -2.69 9.12
N ILE A 24 1.68 -1.92 8.04
CA ILE A 24 0.65 -0.90 7.73
C ILE A 24 -0.22 -1.49 6.61
N PRO A 25 -1.39 -2.07 6.93
CA PRO A 25 -2.21 -2.77 5.94
C PRO A 25 -2.53 -1.87 4.75
N GLN A 26 -2.70 -0.57 4.98
CA GLN A 26 -3.02 0.40 3.93
C GLN A 26 -1.91 0.56 2.88
N VAL A 27 -0.64 0.39 3.25
CA VAL A 27 0.46 0.44 2.28
C VAL A 27 0.36 -0.78 1.36
N ALA A 28 0.15 -1.97 1.92
CA ALA A 28 0.01 -3.21 1.18
C ALA A 28 -1.26 -3.22 0.32
N GLU A 29 -2.42 -2.88 0.90
CA GLU A 29 -3.71 -2.84 0.20
C GLU A 29 -3.70 -1.81 -0.93
N THR A 30 -3.10 -0.62 -0.72
CA THR A 30 -2.93 0.36 -1.79
C THR A 30 -2.07 -0.21 -2.91
N ARG A 31 -0.96 -0.88 -2.58
CA ARG A 31 -0.09 -1.50 -3.60
C ARG A 31 -0.86 -2.52 -4.40
N GLU A 32 -1.57 -3.43 -3.74
CA GLU A 32 -2.33 -4.50 -4.38
C GLU A 32 -3.44 -3.95 -5.28
N TYR A 33 -4.17 -2.93 -4.80
CA TYR A 33 -5.20 -2.23 -5.58
C TYR A 33 -4.65 -1.71 -6.90
N PHE A 34 -3.52 -1.00 -6.87
CA PHE A 34 -2.92 -0.43 -8.07
C PHE A 34 -2.19 -1.48 -8.90
N GLN A 35 -1.54 -2.47 -8.29
CA GLN A 35 -0.83 -3.53 -9.00
C GLN A 35 -1.76 -4.36 -9.89
N SER A 36 -3.01 -4.59 -9.46
CA SER A 36 -4.01 -5.28 -10.28
C SER A 36 -4.62 -4.42 -11.40
N ARG A 37 -4.45 -3.08 -11.36
CA ARG A 37 -5.17 -2.13 -12.24
C ARG A 37 -4.25 -1.28 -13.10
N TRP A 38 -2.98 -1.20 -12.73
CA TRP A 38 -2.01 -0.34 -13.38
C TRP A 38 -1.60 -0.93 -14.72
N GLN A 39 -1.95 -0.21 -15.78
CA GLN A 39 -1.53 -0.53 -17.14
C GLN A 39 -0.81 0.70 -17.67
N PRO A 40 0.54 0.71 -17.65
CA PRO A 40 1.30 1.89 -18.06
C PRO A 40 1.01 2.21 -19.54
N PRO A 41 0.68 3.46 -19.88
CA PRO A 41 0.53 3.87 -21.27
C PRO A 41 1.85 3.73 -22.02
N GLU A 42 1.82 3.32 -23.30
CA GLU A 42 3.03 3.17 -24.12
C GLU A 42 3.84 4.47 -24.25
N SER A 43 3.18 5.61 -24.12
CA SER A 43 3.80 6.94 -24.15
C SER A 43 4.49 7.35 -22.85
N LEU A 44 4.32 6.57 -21.77
CA LEU A 44 4.88 6.86 -20.46
C LEU A 44 6.35 6.45 -20.39
N LYS A 45 7.24 7.44 -20.28
CA LYS A 45 8.71 7.23 -20.16
C LYS A 45 9.26 7.45 -18.76
N HIS A 46 8.44 7.99 -17.87
CA HIS A 46 8.82 8.38 -16.52
C HIS A 46 7.88 7.73 -15.52
N THR A 47 8.38 7.53 -14.31
CA THR A 47 7.55 7.10 -13.19
C THR A 47 6.56 8.21 -12.81
N LEU A 48 5.34 7.82 -12.49
CA LEU A 48 4.32 8.73 -11.97
C LEU A 48 4.32 8.63 -10.44
N GLU A 49 4.34 9.77 -9.78
CA GLU A 49 4.32 9.83 -8.33
C GLU A 49 3.09 10.62 -7.87
N TYR A 50 2.39 10.07 -6.89
CA TYR A 50 1.22 10.69 -6.29
C TYR A 50 1.32 10.60 -4.78
N ARG A 51 0.80 11.60 -4.11
CA ARG A 51 0.52 11.54 -2.68
C ARG A 51 -0.98 11.39 -2.50
N LEU A 52 -1.38 10.29 -1.89
CA LEU A 52 -2.75 9.95 -1.55
C LEU A 52 -2.98 10.34 -0.09
N VAL A 53 -3.93 11.22 0.16
CA VAL A 53 -4.37 11.57 1.51
C VAL A 53 -5.57 10.71 1.83
N LEU A 54 -5.54 9.99 2.94
CA LEU A 54 -6.64 9.13 3.37
C LEU A 54 -7.43 9.74 4.53
N ASN A 55 -8.70 9.34 4.63
CA ASN A 55 -9.49 9.47 5.84
C ASN A 55 -9.27 8.25 6.74
N GLN A 56 -9.68 8.36 8.00
CA GLN A 56 -9.53 7.27 8.98
C GLN A 56 -10.34 6.02 8.63
N ASP A 57 -11.42 6.15 7.86
CA ASP A 57 -12.21 5.01 7.39
C ASP A 57 -11.55 4.24 6.22
N GLY A 58 -10.39 4.69 5.73
CA GLY A 58 -9.71 4.10 4.57
C GLY A 58 -10.16 4.68 3.23
N SER A 59 -11.01 5.71 3.24
CA SER A 59 -11.40 6.43 2.03
C SER A 59 -10.36 7.41 1.53
N LEU A 60 -10.30 7.57 0.20
CA LEU A 60 -9.43 8.53 -0.43
C LEU A 60 -9.96 9.96 -0.22
N LYS A 61 -9.25 10.77 0.54
CA LYS A 61 -9.60 12.18 0.76
C LYS A 61 -9.14 13.07 -0.38
N GLN A 62 -7.91 12.87 -0.85
CA GLN A 62 -7.31 13.73 -1.87
C GLN A 62 -6.18 13.01 -2.61
N ILE A 63 -6.00 13.36 -3.89
CA ILE A 63 -4.86 12.93 -4.72
C ILE A 63 -4.03 14.17 -5.06
N ILE A 64 -2.74 14.13 -4.75
CA ILE A 64 -1.81 15.21 -5.06
C ILE A 64 -0.77 14.66 -6.04
N PRO A 65 -0.84 15.02 -7.33
CA PRO A 65 0.15 14.59 -8.31
C PRO A 65 1.50 15.28 -8.05
N LEU A 66 2.56 14.49 -8.05
CA LEU A 66 3.92 14.95 -7.83
C LEU A 66 4.64 15.02 -9.19
N GLY A 67 4.75 16.25 -9.71
CA GLY A 67 5.36 16.53 -11.01
C GLY A 67 4.37 16.59 -12.18
N GLN A 68 4.88 17.00 -13.35
CA GLN A 68 4.06 17.28 -14.52
C GLN A 68 3.50 16.01 -15.16
N ALA A 69 4.29 14.93 -15.22
CA ALA A 69 3.82 13.65 -15.76
C ALA A 69 2.63 13.11 -14.95
N ALA A 70 2.70 13.14 -13.62
CA ALA A 70 1.60 12.72 -12.75
C ALA A 70 0.32 13.51 -13.01
N LYS A 71 0.40 14.82 -13.30
CA LYS A 71 -0.78 15.62 -13.67
C LYS A 71 -1.38 15.21 -15.01
N ILE A 72 -0.54 14.96 -16.01
CA ILE A 72 -0.98 14.60 -17.38
C ILE A 72 -1.63 13.22 -17.41
N TYR A 73 -1.10 12.29 -16.61
CA TYR A 73 -1.51 10.88 -16.65
C TYR A 73 -2.52 10.49 -15.55
N LEU A 74 -2.95 11.43 -14.70
CA LEU A 74 -3.84 11.16 -13.56
C LEU A 74 -5.08 10.35 -13.96
N ASP A 75 -5.81 10.79 -15.00
CA ASP A 75 -7.01 10.12 -15.49
C ASP A 75 -6.77 8.71 -16.06
N ARG A 76 -5.50 8.33 -16.29
CA ARG A 76 -5.10 7.00 -16.81
C ARG A 76 -4.59 6.05 -15.73
N THR A 77 -4.60 6.46 -14.46
CA THR A 77 -4.04 5.67 -13.35
C THR A 77 -5.07 4.84 -12.58
N ASN A 78 -6.34 4.84 -13.02
CA ASN A 78 -7.44 4.13 -12.36
C ASN A 78 -7.55 4.47 -10.87
N MET A 79 -7.45 5.77 -10.54
CA MET A 79 -7.52 6.26 -9.17
C MET A 79 -8.85 5.88 -8.50
N PRO A 80 -8.84 5.55 -7.20
CA PRO A 80 -10.05 5.36 -6.44
C PRO A 80 -10.87 6.65 -6.39
N LEU A 81 -12.18 6.49 -6.22
CA LEU A 81 -13.09 7.62 -6.08
C LEU A 81 -12.85 8.35 -4.77
N LEU A 82 -12.95 9.67 -4.80
CA LEU A 82 -12.88 10.50 -3.58
C LEU A 82 -14.00 10.11 -2.61
N ASN A 83 -13.67 10.08 -1.33
CA ASN A 83 -14.53 9.71 -0.21
C ASN A 83 -15.11 8.29 -0.30
N GLN A 84 -14.48 7.39 -1.09
CA GLN A 84 -14.80 5.97 -1.08
C GLN A 84 -13.66 5.16 -0.47
N PRO A 85 -13.98 4.23 0.46
CA PRO A 85 -12.98 3.34 1.04
C PRO A 85 -12.48 2.37 -0.03
N PHE A 86 -11.15 2.28 -0.14
CA PHE A 86 -10.48 1.30 -1.01
C PHE A 86 -9.39 0.51 -0.30
N VAL A 87 -9.10 0.88 0.95
CA VAL A 87 -8.24 0.16 1.89
C VAL A 87 -8.97 0.02 3.23
N SER A 88 -8.44 -0.81 4.12
CA SER A 88 -8.98 -0.96 5.46
C SER A 88 -8.83 0.33 6.30
N PRO A 89 -9.75 0.57 7.25
CA PRO A 89 -9.67 1.70 8.18
C PRO A 89 -8.32 1.80 8.89
N LEU A 90 -7.90 3.02 9.22
CA LEU A 90 -6.63 3.32 9.88
C LEU A 90 -6.86 3.65 11.36
N ASP A 91 -6.16 2.94 12.24
CA ASP A 91 -6.02 3.28 13.67
C ASP A 91 -5.03 4.44 13.93
N ILE A 92 -4.74 5.24 12.90
CA ILE A 92 -3.84 6.39 12.99
C ILE A 92 -4.70 7.65 13.06
N SER A 93 -4.41 8.50 14.05
CA SER A 93 -5.06 9.80 14.16
C SER A 93 -4.59 10.75 13.04
N GLY A 94 -5.53 11.53 12.48
CA GLY A 94 -5.25 12.52 11.43
C GLY A 94 -5.55 12.03 10.02
N ASN A 95 -4.90 12.66 9.03
CA ASN A 95 -5.03 12.30 7.62
C ASN A 95 -3.71 11.70 7.11
N PRO A 96 -3.56 10.36 7.20
CA PRO A 96 -2.33 9.70 6.77
C PRO A 96 -2.11 9.90 5.27
N GLN A 97 -0.85 10.06 4.90
CA GLN A 97 -0.44 10.30 3.53
C GLN A 97 0.33 9.09 3.04
N LEU A 98 -0.01 8.59 1.86
CA LEU A 98 0.74 7.55 1.19
C LEU A 98 1.37 8.11 -0.08
N ARG A 99 2.64 7.79 -0.31
CA ARG A 99 3.27 7.98 -1.61
C ARG A 99 3.02 6.76 -2.48
N LEU A 100 2.36 6.96 -3.60
CA LEU A 100 2.18 6.00 -4.67
C LEU A 100 3.17 6.30 -5.80
N VAL A 101 3.86 5.27 -6.27
CA VAL A 101 4.84 5.35 -7.35
C VAL A 101 4.48 4.29 -8.39
N LEU A 102 4.13 4.75 -9.60
CA LEU A 102 3.72 3.91 -10.73
C LEU A 102 4.80 3.97 -11.82
N GLY A 103 5.51 2.87 -12.02
CA GLY A 103 6.55 2.74 -13.04
C GLY A 103 5.98 2.55 -14.44
N SER A 104 6.69 3.05 -15.44
CA SER A 104 6.37 2.81 -16.86
C SER A 104 6.49 1.34 -17.28
N ASP A 105 7.21 0.53 -16.49
CA ASP A 105 7.39 -0.91 -16.65
C ASP A 105 6.28 -1.75 -15.98
N GLY A 106 5.31 -1.09 -15.34
CA GLY A 106 4.20 -1.75 -14.63
C GLY A 106 4.48 -2.00 -13.16
N THR A 107 5.66 -1.65 -12.65
CA THR A 107 5.91 -1.68 -11.20
C THR A 107 5.03 -0.70 -10.44
N VAL A 108 4.58 -1.14 -9.26
CA VAL A 108 3.82 -0.33 -8.31
C VAL A 108 4.52 -0.37 -6.97
N ARG A 109 4.80 0.79 -6.40
CA ARG A 109 5.38 0.92 -5.06
C ARG A 109 4.57 1.91 -4.25
N THR A 110 4.38 1.61 -2.98
CA THR A 110 3.65 2.44 -2.04
C THR A 110 4.46 2.60 -0.76
N PHE A 111 4.35 3.76 -0.14
CA PHE A 111 5.07 4.12 1.07
C PHE A 111 4.17 4.99 1.94
N MET A 112 4.30 4.90 3.26
CA MET A 112 3.72 5.90 4.16
C MET A 112 4.60 7.15 4.14
N GLU A 113 4.02 8.33 3.92
CA GLU A 113 4.66 9.62 4.18
C GLU A 113 4.20 10.08 5.58
N GLN A 114 5.14 10.15 6.53
CA GLN A 114 4.92 10.69 7.88
C GLN A 114 5.17 12.20 7.92
#